data_AF-A0A960FLT1-F1
#
_entry.id   AF-A0A960FLT1-F1
#
_cell.length_a   1.000
_cell.length_b   1.000
_cell.length_c   1.000
_cell.angle_alpha   90.00
_cell.angle_beta   90.00
_cell.angle_gamma   90.00
#
_symmetry.space_group_name_H-M   'P 1'
#
loop_
_entity.id
_entity.type
_entity.pdbx_description
1 polymer ?
#
loop_
_entity_poly.entity_id
_entity_poly.type
_entity_poly.pdbx_seq_one_letter_code
_entity_poly.pdbx_strand_id
1 'polypeptide(L)'
;HKVYVELSERLERLRRAQLDRAEASVAFLQELLEVARQVTAAERTEEADGVGGLDLLPDPKVGALTQILAEYAPEQTPQIIRNVADDIDTIVSQVSFSGWQRSQPGDRQVRVEIRNVLRKHGLPPAGELFDRAYAYVAENY
;
A
#
# COMPACT_ATOMS: atom_id res chain seq x y z
N HIS A 1 -17.10 10.38 12.00
CA HIS A 1 -15.72 10.88 11.81
C HIS A 1 -15.50 11.16 10.33
N LYS A 2 -15.08 12.38 9.96
CA LYS A 2 -14.93 12.82 8.56
C LYS A 2 -13.92 11.96 7.77
N VAL A 3 -12.85 11.51 8.45
CA VAL A 3 -11.78 10.69 7.87
C VAL A 3 -12.31 9.35 7.35
N TYR A 4 -13.17 8.64 8.09
CA TYR A 4 -13.70 7.36 7.60
C TYR A 4 -14.66 7.51 6.43
N VAL A 5 -15.49 8.57 6.41
CA VAL A 5 -16.38 8.83 5.27
C VAL A 5 -15.54 9.01 4.00
N GLU A 6 -14.48 9.81 4.09
CA GLU A 6 -13.56 10.00 2.99
C GLU A 6 -12.89 8.69 2.58
N LEU A 7 -12.40 7.89 3.53
CA LEU A 7 -11.75 6.61 3.29
C LEU A 7 -12.67 5.59 2.61
N SER A 8 -13.92 5.45 3.09
CA SER A 8 -14.94 4.60 2.50
C SER A 8 -15.24 5.00 1.06
N GLU A 9 -15.31 6.31 0.76
CA GLU A 9 -15.49 6.79 -0.61
C GLU A 9 -14.30 6.41 -1.51
N ARG A 10 -13.05 6.42 -0.99
CA ARG A 10 -11.88 6.00 -1.78
C ARG A 10 -11.89 4.50 -2.05
N LEU A 11 -12.22 3.68 -1.05
CA LEU A 11 -12.35 2.23 -1.19
C LEU A 11 -13.43 1.87 -2.23
N GLU A 12 -14.56 2.57 -2.22
CA GLU A 12 -15.61 2.38 -3.23
C GLU A 12 -15.17 2.81 -4.64
N ARG A 13 -14.32 3.85 -4.76
CA ARG A 13 -13.72 4.23 -6.05
C ARG A 13 -12.80 3.14 -6.58
N LEU A 14 -12.02 2.47 -5.73
CA LEU A 14 -11.20 1.33 -6.15
C LEU A 14 -12.07 0.23 -6.76
N ARG A 15 -13.20 -0.10 -6.11
CA ARG A 15 -14.12 -1.16 -6.55
C ARG A 15 -14.72 -0.91 -7.94
N ARG A 16 -14.87 0.35 -8.33
CA ARG A 16 -15.44 0.78 -9.61
C ARG A 16 -14.40 1.07 -10.69
N ALA A 17 -13.11 0.91 -10.40
CA ALA A 17 -12.05 1.26 -11.33
C ALA A 17 -12.12 0.40 -12.62
N GLN A 18 -11.89 1.05 -13.76
CA GLN A 18 -11.75 0.39 -15.05
C GLN A 18 -10.28 0.35 -15.44
N LEU A 19 -9.75 -0.85 -15.70
CA LEU A 19 -8.32 -1.12 -15.83
C LEU A 19 -7.94 -1.47 -17.27
N ASP A 20 -8.56 -0.78 -18.23
CA ASP A 20 -8.47 -1.09 -19.66
C ASP A 20 -7.17 -0.58 -20.31
N ARG A 21 -6.41 0.28 -19.61
CA ARG A 21 -5.16 0.88 -20.10
C ARG A 21 -4.08 0.84 -19.02
N ALA A 22 -2.82 0.81 -19.46
CA ALA A 22 -1.66 0.82 -18.57
C ALA A 22 -1.65 2.02 -17.60
N GLU A 23 -1.97 3.22 -18.07
CA GLU A 23 -2.09 4.41 -17.21
C GLU A 23 -3.17 4.25 -16.13
N ALA A 24 -4.30 3.62 -16.46
CA ALA A 24 -5.36 3.37 -15.49
C ALA A 24 -4.91 2.38 -14.41
N SER A 25 -4.14 1.34 -14.78
CA SER A 25 -3.52 0.41 -13.84
C SER A 25 -2.51 1.09 -12.92
N VAL A 26 -1.71 2.03 -13.46
CA VAL A 26 -0.76 2.82 -12.65
C VAL A 26 -1.50 3.74 -11.68
N ALA A 27 -2.51 4.46 -12.16
CA ALA A 27 -3.34 5.33 -11.32
C ALA A 27 -4.08 4.55 -10.22
N PHE A 28 -4.58 3.35 -10.55
CA PHE A 28 -5.19 2.44 -9.58
C PHE A 28 -4.19 2.01 -8.51
N LEU A 29 -2.98 1.57 -8.90
CA LEU A 29 -1.92 1.19 -7.96
C LEU A 29 -1.54 2.36 -7.04
N GLN A 30 -1.43 3.58 -7.60
CA GLN A 30 -1.18 4.78 -6.83
C GLN A 30 -2.28 5.04 -5.79
N GLU A 31 -3.55 4.95 -6.17
CA GLU A 31 -4.67 5.15 -5.24
C GLU A 31 -4.71 4.06 -4.17
N LEU A 32 -4.52 2.80 -4.57
CA LEU A 32 -4.48 1.66 -3.67
C LEU A 32 -3.38 1.81 -2.60
N LEU A 33 -2.16 2.20 -2.99
CA LEU A 33 -1.06 2.46 -2.05
C LEU A 33 -1.38 3.56 -1.04
N GLU A 34 -1.99 4.64 -1.49
CA GLU A 34 -2.34 5.75 -0.62
C GLU A 34 -3.48 5.38 0.33
N VAL A 35 -4.49 4.64 -0.15
CA VAL A 35 -5.57 4.13 0.70
C VAL A 35 -5.02 3.16 1.75
N ALA A 36 -4.15 2.23 1.35
CA ALA A 36 -3.51 1.30 2.28
C ALA A 36 -2.71 2.02 3.37
N ARG A 37 -1.94 3.05 2.99
CA ARG A 37 -1.22 3.90 3.94
C ARG A 37 -2.17 4.57 4.95
N GLN A 38 -3.28 5.11 4.47
CA GLN A 38 -4.25 5.80 5.34
C GLN A 38 -4.98 4.85 6.28
N VAL A 39 -5.33 3.64 5.81
CA VAL A 39 -5.90 2.59 6.68
C VAL A 39 -4.90 2.21 7.76
N THR A 40 -3.64 1.91 7.42
CA THR A 40 -2.58 1.58 8.39
C THR A 40 -2.39 2.69 9.43
N ALA A 41 -2.36 3.95 9.00
CA ALA A 41 -2.21 5.09 9.90
C ALA A 41 -3.41 5.24 10.85
N ALA A 42 -4.63 5.02 10.36
CA ALA A 42 -5.85 5.09 11.16
C ALA A 42 -5.88 4.00 12.24
N GLU A 43 -5.63 2.74 11.87
CA GLU A 43 -5.58 1.61 12.81
C GLU A 43 -4.52 1.85 13.90
N ARG A 44 -3.31 2.28 13.53
CA ARG A 44 -2.26 2.60 14.51
C ARG A 44 -2.66 3.70 15.49
N THR A 45 -3.34 4.75 15.00
CA THR A 45 -3.75 5.87 15.85
C THR A 45 -4.77 5.38 16.89
N GLU A 46 -5.72 4.54 16.49
CA GLU A 46 -6.70 3.96 17.41
C GLU A 46 -6.08 3.00 18.42
N GLU A 47 -5.16 2.13 17.98
CA GLU A 47 -4.38 1.26 18.87
C GLU A 47 -3.65 2.08 19.95
N ALA A 48 -3.04 3.20 19.57
CA ALA A 48 -2.35 4.09 20.50
C ALA A 48 -3.31 4.80 21.48
N ASP A 49 -4.52 5.13 21.02
CA ASP A 49 -5.57 5.76 21.82
C ASP A 49 -6.36 4.77 22.70
N GLY A 50 -6.06 3.47 22.62
CA GLY A 50 -6.68 2.42 23.44
C GLY A 50 -8.15 2.15 23.10
N VAL A 51 -8.61 2.65 21.96
CA VAL A 51 -9.91 2.30 21.37
C VAL A 51 -9.67 1.02 20.58
N GLY A 52 -10.43 -0.05 20.87
CA GLY A 52 -10.31 -1.29 20.10
C GLY A 52 -10.48 -0.97 18.62
N GLY A 53 -9.43 -1.23 17.82
CA GLY A 53 -9.34 -0.85 16.42
C GLY A 53 -10.54 -1.32 15.61
N LEU A 54 -10.83 -0.62 14.51
CA LEU A 54 -11.98 -0.91 13.64
C LEU A 54 -11.89 -2.25 12.89
N ASP A 55 -10.82 -3.03 13.10
CA ASP A 55 -10.57 -4.33 12.48
C ASP A 55 -10.68 -4.22 10.95
N LEU A 56 -10.29 -3.06 10.39
CA LEU A 56 -10.32 -2.82 8.94
C LEU A 56 -9.31 -3.71 8.20
N LEU A 57 -8.29 -4.18 8.92
CA LEU A 57 -7.28 -5.13 8.47
C LEU A 57 -7.42 -6.42 9.29
N PRO A 58 -8.24 -7.38 8.84
CA PRO A 58 -8.61 -8.56 9.62
C PRO A 58 -7.46 -9.53 9.92
N ASP A 59 -6.36 -9.49 9.15
CA ASP A 59 -5.17 -10.30 9.42
C ASP A 59 -3.90 -9.44 9.60
N PRO A 60 -3.38 -9.25 10.82
CA PRO A 60 -2.16 -8.48 11.04
C PRO A 60 -0.90 -9.13 10.44
N LYS A 61 -0.98 -10.38 9.95
CA LYS A 61 0.12 -11.08 9.26
C LYS A 61 0.09 -10.89 7.76
N VAL A 62 -1.00 -10.38 7.19
CA VAL A 62 -1.10 -10.04 5.77
C VAL A 62 -0.91 -8.54 5.64
N GLY A 63 -0.12 -8.08 4.68
CA GLY A 63 0.07 -6.65 4.50
C GLY A 63 -1.24 -5.96 4.09
N ALA A 64 -1.40 -4.71 4.53
CA ALA A 64 -2.63 -3.94 4.33
C ALA A 64 -2.97 -3.79 2.84
N LEU A 65 -1.93 -3.67 2.00
CA LEU A 65 -2.07 -3.51 0.56
C LEU A 65 -2.73 -4.72 -0.10
N THR A 66 -2.24 -5.93 0.18
CA THR A 66 -2.81 -7.17 -0.36
C THR A 66 -4.23 -7.41 0.18
N GLN A 67 -4.50 -7.10 1.46
CA GLN A 67 -5.85 -7.24 2.03
C GLN A 67 -6.86 -6.29 1.36
N ILE A 68 -6.52 -5.02 1.24
CA ILE A 68 -7.40 -4.03 0.60
C ILE A 68 -7.62 -4.36 -0.87
N LEU A 69 -6.58 -4.83 -1.56
CA LEU A 69 -6.72 -5.29 -2.94
C LEU A 69 -7.62 -6.52 -3.07
N ALA A 70 -7.56 -7.46 -2.12
CA ALA A 70 -8.42 -8.64 -2.15
C ALA A 70 -9.90 -8.28 -1.97
N GLU A 71 -10.20 -7.34 -1.08
CA GLU A 71 -11.58 -6.97 -0.73
C GLU A 71 -12.21 -5.96 -1.70
N TYR A 72 -11.44 -4.96 -2.13
CA TYR A 72 -11.97 -3.78 -2.82
C TYR A 72 -11.57 -3.66 -4.29
N ALA A 73 -10.73 -4.55 -4.82
CA ALA A 73 -10.37 -4.47 -6.23
C ALA A 73 -11.49 -5.00 -7.14
N PRO A 74 -11.65 -4.45 -8.36
CA PRO A 74 -12.56 -5.00 -9.37
C PRO A 74 -12.23 -6.45 -9.71
N GLU A 75 -13.21 -7.26 -10.11
CA GLU A 75 -12.99 -8.67 -10.47
C GLU A 75 -11.98 -8.84 -11.62
N GLN A 76 -12.01 -7.92 -12.59
CA GLN A 76 -11.14 -7.88 -13.75
C GLN A 76 -9.72 -7.35 -13.47
N THR A 77 -9.35 -7.19 -12.19
CA THR A 77 -8.02 -6.68 -11.80
C THR A 77 -6.92 -7.56 -12.38
N PRO A 78 -6.01 -7.01 -13.20
CA PRO A 78 -4.90 -7.76 -13.77
C PRO A 78 -4.02 -8.40 -12.70
N GLN A 79 -3.59 -9.65 -12.92
CA GLN A 79 -2.74 -10.39 -11.97
C GLN A 79 -1.44 -9.64 -11.63
N ILE A 80 -0.90 -8.85 -12.56
CA ILE A 80 0.30 -8.04 -12.31
C ILE A 80 0.12 -7.06 -11.14
N ILE A 81 -1.10 -6.51 -10.95
CA ILE A 81 -1.40 -5.60 -9.82
C ILE A 81 -1.31 -6.36 -8.49
N ARG A 82 -1.83 -7.59 -8.45
CA ARG A 82 -1.74 -8.47 -7.26
C ARG A 82 -0.28 -8.81 -6.94
N ASN A 83 0.49 -9.18 -7.94
CA ASN A 83 1.91 -9.50 -7.76
C ASN A 83 2.73 -8.29 -7.28
N VAL A 84 2.40 -7.08 -7.73
CA VAL A 84 3.04 -5.84 -7.26
C VAL A 84 2.70 -5.59 -5.80
N ALA A 85 1.44 -5.75 -5.41
CA ALA A 85 1.02 -5.57 -4.02
C ALA A 85 1.75 -6.55 -3.08
N ASP A 86 1.79 -7.84 -3.46
CA ASP A 86 2.48 -8.88 -2.68
C ASP A 86 3.99 -8.60 -2.53
N ASP A 87 4.65 -8.18 -3.61
CA ASP A 87 6.08 -7.83 -3.56
C ASP A 87 6.35 -6.59 -2.68
N ILE A 88 5.45 -5.59 -2.68
CA ILE A 88 5.58 -4.40 -1.81
C ILE A 88 5.33 -4.76 -0.34
N ASP A 89 4.31 -5.56 -0.04
CA ASP A 89 4.04 -6.04 1.32
C ASP A 89 5.16 -6.95 1.85
N THR A 90 5.84 -7.66 0.95
CA THR A 90 7.06 -8.40 1.31
C THR A 90 8.17 -7.45 1.78
N ILE A 91 8.35 -6.29 1.14
CA ILE A 91 9.31 -5.27 1.62
C ILE A 91 8.92 -4.79 3.01
N VAL A 92 7.64 -4.49 3.25
CA VAL A 92 7.12 -4.09 4.57
C VAL A 92 7.52 -5.10 5.64
N SER A 93 7.24 -6.39 5.40
CA SER A 93 7.58 -7.45 6.34
C SER A 93 9.09 -7.51 6.62
N GLN A 94 9.94 -7.43 5.58
CA GLN A 94 11.39 -7.48 5.73
C GLN A 94 11.96 -6.31 6.54
N VAL A 95 11.36 -5.12 6.42
CA VAL A 95 11.91 -3.90 7.03
C VAL A 95 11.31 -3.60 8.41
N SER A 96 10.19 -4.23 8.77
CA SER A 96 9.43 -4.01 10.02
C SER A 96 10.28 -4.07 11.31
N PHE A 97 11.34 -4.88 11.35
CA PHE A 97 12.21 -5.04 12.53
C PHE A 97 13.62 -4.44 12.36
N SER A 98 13.90 -3.79 11.23
CA SER A 98 15.28 -3.46 10.82
C SER A 98 15.83 -2.14 11.36
N GLY A 99 14.98 -1.24 11.86
CA GLY A 99 15.43 0.11 12.24
C GLY A 99 15.73 1.04 11.07
N TRP A 100 15.36 0.65 9.84
CA TRP A 100 15.91 1.22 8.61
C TRP A 100 15.76 2.75 8.48
N GLN A 101 14.64 3.32 8.95
CA GLN A 101 14.39 4.77 8.89
C GLN A 101 15.41 5.59 9.69
N ARG A 102 16.08 4.98 10.68
CA ARG A 102 17.05 5.67 11.53
C ARG A 102 18.45 5.74 10.91
N SER A 103 18.66 5.12 9.74
CA SER A 103 19.98 5.05 9.09
C SER A 103 19.92 5.39 7.60
N GLN A 104 20.88 6.22 7.15
CA GLN A 104 21.04 6.56 5.73
C GLN A 104 21.29 5.33 4.82
N PRO A 105 22.00 4.27 5.26
CA PRO A 105 22.12 3.04 4.47
C PRO A 105 20.81 2.26 4.38
N GLY A 106 20.06 2.16 5.49
CA GLY A 106 18.77 1.48 5.53
C GLY A 106 17.73 2.13 4.61
N ASP A 107 17.57 3.45 4.70
CA ASP A 107 16.72 4.23 3.79
C ASP A 107 17.07 3.98 2.31
N ARG A 108 18.36 4.01 1.99
CA ARG A 108 18.82 3.74 0.62
C ARG A 108 18.48 2.32 0.16
N GLN A 109 18.64 1.32 1.02
CA GLN A 109 18.30 -0.06 0.68
C GLN A 109 16.81 -0.20 0.35
N VAL A 110 15.92 0.35 1.20
CA VAL A 110 14.47 0.28 0.97
C VAL A 110 14.08 0.95 -0.35
N ARG A 111 14.64 2.13 -0.63
CA ARG A 111 14.43 2.80 -1.92
C ARG A 111 14.95 1.98 -3.10
N VAL A 112 16.01 1.18 -2.94
CA VAL A 112 16.51 0.30 -4.00
C VAL A 112 15.55 -0.87 -4.22
N GLU A 113 15.08 -1.52 -3.16
CA GLU A 113 14.13 -2.64 -3.26
C GLU A 113 12.82 -2.23 -3.94
N ILE A 114 12.24 -1.09 -3.55
CA ILE A 114 11.02 -0.57 -4.20
C ILE A 114 11.26 -0.35 -5.69
N ARG A 115 12.41 0.23 -6.09
CA ARG A 115 12.73 0.40 -7.51
C ARG A 115 12.88 -0.93 -8.23
N ASN A 116 13.43 -1.94 -7.57
CA ASN A 116 13.60 -3.27 -8.15
C ASN A 116 12.23 -3.94 -8.40
N VAL A 117 11.32 -3.86 -7.42
CA VAL A 117 9.94 -4.36 -7.57
C VAL A 117 9.23 -3.64 -8.72
N LEU A 118 9.26 -2.31 -8.77
CA LEU A 118 8.61 -1.55 -9.85
C LEU A 118 9.19 -1.92 -11.22
N ARG A 119 10.52 -2.03 -11.36
CA ARG A 119 11.17 -2.47 -12.61
C ARG A 119 10.80 -3.90 -13.01
N LYS A 120 10.75 -4.83 -12.05
CA LYS A 120 10.36 -6.23 -12.26
C LYS A 120 8.99 -6.33 -12.94
N HIS A 121 8.08 -5.41 -12.63
CA HIS A 121 6.72 -5.35 -13.18
C HIS A 121 6.55 -4.35 -14.33
N GLY A 122 7.63 -3.78 -14.86
CA GLY A 122 7.57 -2.80 -15.95
C GLY A 122 6.95 -1.45 -15.57
N LEU A 123 6.91 -1.13 -14.27
CA LEU A 123 6.34 0.11 -13.73
C LEU A 123 7.41 1.20 -13.59
N PRO A 124 7.02 2.49 -13.64
CA PRO A 124 7.93 3.61 -13.42
C PRO A 124 8.62 3.52 -12.05
N PRO A 125 9.97 3.44 -11.97
CA PRO A 125 10.69 3.32 -10.70
C PRO A 125 10.95 4.67 -10.02
N ALA A 126 10.28 5.72 -10.46
CA ALA A 126 10.42 7.08 -9.95
C ALA A 126 9.13 7.86 -10.20
N GLY A 127 9.00 9.00 -9.53
CA GLY A 127 7.79 9.81 -9.54
C GLY A 127 6.72 9.22 -8.63
N GLU A 128 5.48 9.61 -8.86
CA GLU A 128 4.42 9.47 -7.87
C GLU A 128 4.12 8.03 -7.45
N LEU A 129 4.22 7.04 -8.36
CA LEU A 129 4.03 5.64 -7.98
C LEU A 129 5.11 5.16 -7.00
N PHE A 130 6.37 5.53 -7.26
CA PHE A 130 7.48 5.23 -6.35
C PHE A 130 7.32 5.95 -5.02
N ASP A 131 6.94 7.23 -5.04
CA ASP A 131 6.79 8.04 -3.82
C ASP A 131 5.68 7.49 -2.92
N ARG A 132 4.55 7.08 -3.48
CA ARG A 132 3.45 6.43 -2.74
C ARG A 132 3.83 5.06 -2.21
N ALA A 133 4.57 4.25 -2.98
CA ALA A 133 5.07 2.96 -2.51
C ALA A 133 6.03 3.13 -1.32
N TYR A 134 6.95 4.10 -1.42
CA TYR A 134 7.85 4.43 -0.32
C TYR A 134 7.10 4.95 0.92
N ALA A 135 6.12 5.84 0.74
CA ALA A 135 5.32 6.36 1.83
C ALA A 135 4.51 5.26 2.54
N TYR A 136 3.94 4.31 1.79
CA TYR A 136 3.27 3.14 2.36
C TYR A 136 4.23 2.26 3.17
N VAL A 137 5.41 1.94 2.62
CA VAL A 137 6.42 1.14 3.33
C VAL A 137 6.91 1.85 4.60
N ALA A 138 7.10 3.17 4.53
CA ALA A 138 7.49 3.98 5.67
C ALA A 138 6.41 4.07 6.75
N GLU A 139 5.14 4.12 6.35
CA GLU A 139 4.01 4.11 7.29
C GLU A 139 3.91 2.77 8.01
N ASN A 140 4.40 1.65 7.47
CA ASN A 140 4.32 0.34 8.15
C ASN A 140 5.53 0.05 9.09
N TYR A 141 6.37 1.05 9.35
CA TYR A 141 7.48 0.99 10.31
C TYR A 141 7.16 1.80 11.56
#